data_AF-A0A7H8NIJ0-F1
#
_entry.id   AF-A0A7H8NIJ0-F1
#
_cell.length_a   1.000
_cell.length_b   1.000
_cell.length_c   1.000
_cell.angle_alpha   90.00
_cell.angle_beta   90.00
_cell.angle_gamma   90.00
#
_symmetry.space_group_name_H-M   'P 1'
#
loop_
_entity.id
_entity.type
_entity.pdbx_description
1 polymer ?
#
loop_
_entity_poly.entity_id
_entity_poly.type
_entity_poly.pdbx_seq_one_letter_code
_entity_poly.pdbx_strand_id
1 'polypeptide(L)'
;MDEQRTPAPSGGAGGTDWRAVAAATAGADRAGAEAGVRLAYRQAGLAEPERVVWAESPLAGTAAVLLLTGQRATLPDDVAARAARALRAAGVDPDAPRPGRSVREAVRSRPWEAERRRVLTELGPRGWAARWALASAPLWELTRGLTDRVRAGITTGLAGPDEGRAAGVVIGGNTDAPAPGSDEQQVKQRDGQRSEPQGEQRGAAQETAVRLALASAVLGQHDAAWLAAFDGAEALAGVSAVARAAGWWWPYENVAVISERPRELHRDEAGRLDRGDGPALAYPDGFALYAWRGMPVPADFLEGLGVLDARRVRTEENAELRRVMLEHYGYDRYLSESGAQPVHRDETGVLWRIELEGDEPVVMVEVVNSTPEPDGSSRTYWLRVPPRTRTAREGVAWTFGLSAEAYEPQRQT
;
A
#
# COMPACT_ATOMS: atom_id res chain seq x y z
N MET A 1 -34.89 -41.53 15.51
CA MET A 1 -33.62 -41.19 16.18
C MET A 1 -33.03 -40.09 15.32
N ASP A 2 -33.44 -38.86 15.61
CA ASP A 2 -33.14 -37.65 14.87
C ASP A 2 -31.70 -37.23 15.14
N GLU A 3 -30.87 -37.21 14.09
CA GLU A 3 -29.61 -36.48 14.11
C GLU A 3 -29.88 -35.00 13.86
N GLN A 4 -29.61 -34.22 14.90
CA GLN A 4 -29.76 -32.78 14.94
C GLN A 4 -28.84 -32.12 13.92
N ARG A 5 -29.44 -31.66 12.81
CA ARG A 5 -28.85 -30.61 11.96
C ARG A 5 -28.76 -29.31 12.76
N THR A 6 -27.55 -28.94 13.16
CA THR A 6 -27.24 -27.60 13.65
C THR A 6 -27.59 -26.58 12.57
N PRO A 7 -28.52 -25.62 12.80
CA PRO A 7 -28.78 -24.59 11.83
C PRO A 7 -27.57 -23.64 11.76
N ALA A 8 -27.15 -23.31 10.54
CA ALA A 8 -26.23 -22.22 10.27
C ALA A 8 -26.73 -20.94 10.93
N PRO A 9 -25.85 -20.07 11.45
CA PRO A 9 -26.28 -18.80 12.01
C PRO A 9 -27.02 -18.02 10.91
N SER A 10 -28.32 -17.89 11.10
CA SER A 10 -29.19 -17.05 10.29
C SER A 10 -28.64 -15.64 10.29
N GLY A 11 -28.09 -15.21 9.15
CA GLY A 11 -27.59 -13.86 8.93
C GLY A 11 -28.68 -12.84 9.18
N GLY A 12 -28.55 -12.09 10.28
CA GLY A 12 -29.36 -10.92 10.55
C GLY A 12 -28.82 -9.69 9.80
N ALA A 13 -29.75 -8.96 9.17
CA ALA A 13 -29.66 -7.60 8.61
C ALA A 13 -28.87 -7.41 7.28
N GLY A 14 -29.60 -7.08 6.21
CA GLY A 14 -29.09 -6.83 4.85
C GLY A 14 -28.36 -5.50 4.67
N GLY A 15 -27.22 -5.33 5.37
CA GLY A 15 -26.27 -4.23 5.16
C GLY A 15 -25.19 -4.58 4.11
N THR A 16 -24.48 -3.56 3.62
CA THR A 16 -23.37 -3.76 2.66
C THR A 16 -22.16 -4.38 3.37
N ASP A 17 -21.58 -5.46 2.82
CA ASP A 17 -20.27 -5.95 3.26
C ASP A 17 -19.14 -5.05 2.72
N TRP A 18 -18.83 -3.99 3.47
CA TRP A 18 -17.78 -3.05 3.11
C TRP A 18 -16.37 -3.65 3.14
N ARG A 19 -16.14 -4.78 3.83
CA ARG A 19 -14.86 -5.49 3.76
C ARG A 19 -14.68 -6.17 2.41
N ALA A 20 -15.71 -6.86 1.94
CA ALA A 20 -15.71 -7.44 0.60
C ALA A 20 -15.56 -6.36 -0.49
N VAL A 21 -16.23 -5.21 -0.35
CA VAL A 21 -16.08 -4.08 -1.28
C VAL A 21 -14.64 -3.56 -1.31
N ALA A 22 -14.02 -3.33 -0.15
CA ALA A 22 -12.66 -2.79 -0.07
C ALA A 22 -11.60 -3.71 -0.69
N ALA A 23 -11.85 -5.02 -0.71
CA ALA A 23 -10.95 -6.05 -1.21
C ALA A 23 -11.38 -6.63 -2.58
N ALA A 24 -12.41 -6.07 -3.21
CA ALA A 24 -12.95 -6.61 -4.46
C ALA A 24 -11.92 -6.54 -5.60
N THR A 25 -11.77 -7.67 -6.29
CA THR A 25 -10.89 -7.82 -7.46
C THR A 25 -11.63 -8.25 -8.74
N ALA A 26 -12.93 -8.52 -8.64
CA ALA A 26 -13.77 -8.71 -9.83
C ALA A 26 -13.80 -7.41 -10.65
N GLY A 27 -13.90 -7.54 -11.98
CA GLY A 27 -14.02 -6.39 -12.88
C GLY A 27 -15.16 -5.45 -12.48
N ALA A 28 -15.04 -4.17 -12.82
CA ALA A 28 -16.02 -3.18 -12.42
C ALA A 28 -17.41 -3.46 -13.04
N ASP A 29 -18.46 -3.24 -12.24
CA ASP A 29 -19.81 -3.08 -12.79
C ASP A 29 -19.91 -1.69 -13.41
N ARG A 30 -19.60 -1.59 -14.70
CA ARG A 30 -19.53 -0.30 -15.38
C ARG A 30 -20.88 0.44 -15.38
N ALA A 31 -21.96 -0.29 -15.62
CA ALA A 31 -23.30 0.30 -15.64
C ALA A 31 -23.71 0.80 -14.26
N GLY A 32 -23.48 0.01 -13.21
CA GLY A 32 -23.74 0.40 -11.82
C GLY A 32 -22.88 1.60 -11.38
N ALA A 33 -21.60 1.63 -11.75
CA ALA A 33 -20.71 2.73 -11.45
C ALA A 33 -21.16 4.03 -12.11
N GLU A 34 -21.50 4.00 -13.40
CA GLU A 34 -22.00 5.17 -14.11
C GLU A 34 -23.33 5.69 -13.56
N ALA A 35 -24.25 4.79 -13.21
CA ALA A 35 -25.50 5.16 -12.56
C ALA A 35 -25.23 5.80 -11.18
N GLY A 36 -24.26 5.28 -10.42
CA GLY A 36 -23.80 5.84 -9.16
C GLY A 36 -23.19 7.23 -9.30
N VAL A 37 -22.35 7.44 -10.32
CA VAL A 37 -21.79 8.76 -10.65
C VAL A 37 -22.91 9.74 -10.95
N ARG A 38 -23.82 9.42 -11.87
CA ARG A 38 -24.95 10.29 -12.23
C ARG A 38 -25.82 10.61 -11.00
N LEU A 39 -26.07 9.62 -10.15
CA LEU A 39 -26.80 9.83 -8.89
C LEU A 39 -26.05 10.81 -7.96
N ALA A 40 -24.75 10.67 -7.79
CA ALA A 40 -23.95 11.58 -6.95
C ALA A 40 -24.01 13.04 -7.45
N TYR A 41 -24.02 13.25 -8.78
CA TYR A 41 -24.19 14.59 -9.37
C TYR A 41 -25.59 15.16 -9.11
N ARG A 42 -26.65 14.36 -9.33
CA ARG A 42 -28.02 14.78 -9.03
C ARG A 42 -28.21 15.13 -7.55
N GLN A 43 -27.62 14.34 -6.64
CA GLN A 43 -27.64 14.59 -5.19
C GLN A 43 -26.91 15.89 -4.81
N ALA A 44 -25.89 16.27 -5.59
CA ALA A 44 -25.18 17.53 -5.43
C ALA A 44 -25.88 18.72 -6.12
N GLY A 45 -27.02 18.51 -6.80
CA GLY A 45 -27.72 19.54 -7.57
C GLY A 45 -26.96 19.98 -8.84
N LEU A 46 -26.14 19.10 -9.40
CA LEU A 46 -25.33 19.36 -10.59
C LEU A 46 -25.92 18.65 -11.82
N ALA A 47 -25.63 19.19 -13.01
CA ALA A 47 -25.86 18.48 -14.26
C ALA A 47 -24.96 17.22 -14.32
N GLU A 48 -25.48 16.12 -14.87
CA GLU A 48 -24.70 14.89 -15.02
C GLU A 48 -23.55 15.08 -16.03
N PRO A 49 -22.42 14.36 -15.86
CA PRO A 49 -21.32 14.46 -16.81
C PRO A 49 -21.76 13.97 -18.20
N GLU A 50 -21.43 14.73 -19.22
CA GLU A 50 -21.77 14.42 -20.61
C GLU A 50 -21.06 13.17 -21.12
N ARG A 51 -19.87 12.88 -20.58
CA ARG A 51 -19.03 11.73 -20.94
C ARG A 51 -18.49 11.03 -19.70
N VAL A 52 -18.40 9.70 -19.79
CA VAL A 52 -17.69 8.87 -18.82
C VAL A 52 -16.54 8.17 -19.52
N VAL A 53 -15.34 8.38 -19.00
CA VAL A 53 -14.09 7.79 -19.51
C VAL A 53 -13.70 6.63 -18.60
N TRP A 54 -13.51 5.45 -19.17
CA TRP A 54 -13.02 4.29 -18.44
C TRP A 54 -11.50 4.14 -18.61
N ALA A 55 -10.80 4.12 -17.49
CA ALA A 55 -9.39 3.82 -17.39
C ALA A 55 -9.19 2.43 -16.79
N GLU A 56 -8.17 1.71 -17.26
CA GLU A 56 -7.88 0.35 -16.79
C GLU A 56 -7.18 0.32 -15.43
N SER A 57 -6.66 1.45 -14.95
CA SER A 57 -6.01 1.59 -13.65
C SER A 57 -6.11 3.03 -13.14
N PRO A 58 -5.84 3.29 -11.85
CA PRO A 58 -5.80 4.65 -11.33
C PRO A 58 -4.60 5.44 -11.87
N LEU A 59 -3.53 4.78 -12.33
CA LEU A 59 -2.44 5.43 -13.07
C LEU A 59 -2.95 5.96 -14.41
N ALA A 60 -3.62 5.11 -15.20
CA ALA A 60 -4.22 5.51 -16.46
C ALA A 60 -5.30 6.59 -16.26
N GLY A 61 -6.09 6.51 -15.18
CA GLY A 61 -7.07 7.53 -14.81
C GLY A 61 -6.43 8.88 -14.46
N THR A 62 -5.33 8.86 -13.69
CA THR A 62 -4.56 10.07 -13.38
C THR A 62 -3.95 10.67 -14.65
N ALA A 63 -3.41 9.86 -15.55
CA ALA A 63 -2.91 10.32 -16.84
C ALA A 63 -4.00 10.95 -17.71
N ALA A 64 -5.20 10.37 -17.76
CA ALA A 64 -6.34 10.95 -18.46
C ALA A 64 -6.72 12.32 -17.88
N VAL A 65 -6.71 12.46 -16.55
CA VAL A 65 -6.96 13.75 -15.88
C VAL A 65 -5.88 14.80 -16.20
N LEU A 66 -4.61 14.39 -16.26
CA LEU A 66 -3.52 15.28 -16.65
C LEU A 66 -3.68 15.77 -18.09
N LEU A 67 -4.13 14.92 -19.02
CA LEU A 67 -4.48 15.37 -20.37
C LEU A 67 -5.66 16.35 -20.36
N LEU A 68 -6.75 16.01 -19.65
CA LEU A 68 -7.94 16.85 -19.53
C LEU A 68 -7.64 18.24 -18.97
N THR A 69 -6.63 18.36 -18.11
CA THR A 69 -6.24 19.61 -17.44
C THR A 69 -5.05 20.32 -18.09
N GLY A 70 -4.68 19.94 -19.32
CA GLY A 70 -3.65 20.61 -20.11
C GLY A 70 -2.21 20.31 -19.65
N GLN A 71 -2.01 19.25 -18.88
CA GLN A 71 -0.72 18.84 -18.31
C GLN A 71 -0.02 17.75 -19.17
N ARG A 72 -0.24 17.71 -20.48
CA ARG A 72 0.36 16.70 -21.40
C ARG A 72 1.89 16.62 -21.28
N ALA A 73 2.55 17.76 -21.04
CA ALA A 73 3.99 17.86 -20.94
C ALA A 73 4.57 17.15 -19.70
N THR A 74 3.75 16.80 -18.71
CA THR A 74 4.15 16.10 -17.49
C THR A 74 4.00 14.58 -17.59
N LEU A 75 3.71 14.05 -18.79
CA LEU A 75 3.43 12.64 -19.03
C LEU A 75 4.46 12.01 -19.97
N PRO A 76 4.93 10.79 -19.66
CA PRO A 76 5.61 9.94 -20.63
C PRO A 76 4.74 9.72 -21.87
N ASP A 77 5.36 9.61 -23.04
CA ASP A 77 4.65 9.55 -24.32
C ASP A 77 3.76 8.31 -24.47
N ASP A 78 4.22 7.15 -24.01
CA ASP A 78 3.44 5.91 -24.03
C ASP A 78 2.21 6.00 -23.11
N VAL A 79 2.37 6.59 -21.93
CA VAL A 79 1.31 6.79 -20.94
C VAL A 79 0.28 7.76 -21.48
N ALA A 80 0.71 8.89 -22.04
CA ALA A 80 -0.19 9.84 -22.64
C ALA A 80 -0.91 9.28 -23.88
N ALA A 81 -0.23 8.49 -24.72
CA ALA A 81 -0.86 7.84 -25.85
C ALA A 81 -1.95 6.86 -25.40
N ARG A 82 -1.73 6.09 -24.33
CA ARG A 82 -2.74 5.23 -23.70
C ARG A 82 -3.93 6.03 -23.17
N ALA A 83 -3.67 7.07 -22.38
CA ALA A 83 -4.71 7.94 -21.83
C ALA A 83 -5.53 8.64 -22.93
N ALA A 84 -4.88 9.12 -23.99
CA ALA A 84 -5.55 9.73 -25.13
C ALA A 84 -6.46 8.73 -25.89
N ARG A 85 -6.07 7.45 -25.97
CA ARG A 85 -6.96 6.40 -26.53
C ARG A 85 -8.21 6.20 -25.68
N ALA A 86 -8.07 6.17 -24.36
CA ALA A 86 -9.21 6.04 -23.44
C ALA A 86 -10.17 7.25 -23.57
N LEU A 87 -9.63 8.47 -23.67
CA LEU A 87 -10.42 9.68 -23.90
C LEU A 87 -11.19 9.63 -25.22
N ARG A 88 -10.51 9.29 -26.33
CA ARG A 88 -11.13 9.19 -27.66
C ARG A 88 -12.20 8.09 -27.72
N ALA A 89 -11.98 6.96 -27.06
CA ALA A 89 -12.97 5.89 -26.97
C ALA A 89 -14.27 6.34 -26.27
N ALA A 90 -14.16 7.28 -25.33
CA ALA A 90 -15.30 7.94 -24.69
C ALA A 90 -15.82 9.17 -25.46
N GLY A 91 -15.33 9.45 -26.67
CA GLY A 91 -15.73 10.61 -27.46
C GLY A 91 -15.28 11.96 -26.88
N VAL A 92 -14.18 11.97 -26.12
CA VAL A 92 -13.53 13.19 -25.62
C VAL A 92 -12.28 13.46 -26.47
N ASP A 93 -12.16 14.68 -26.99
CA ASP A 93 -10.98 15.13 -27.71
C ASP A 93 -9.83 15.44 -26.72
N PRO A 94 -8.72 14.67 -26.74
CA PRO A 94 -7.59 14.92 -25.85
C PRO A 94 -6.78 16.18 -26.20
N ASP A 95 -6.92 16.71 -27.42
CA ASP A 95 -6.17 17.88 -27.89
C ASP A 95 -6.93 19.20 -27.64
N ALA A 96 -8.24 19.13 -27.40
CA ALA A 96 -9.09 20.26 -27.01
C ALA A 96 -10.09 19.86 -25.90
N PRO A 97 -9.62 19.36 -24.74
CA PRO A 97 -10.49 18.83 -23.71
C PRO A 97 -11.28 19.96 -23.02
N ARG A 98 -12.54 19.67 -22.65
CA ARG A 98 -13.41 20.60 -21.91
C ARG A 98 -14.01 19.94 -20.68
N PRO A 99 -13.20 19.49 -19.70
CA PRO A 99 -13.73 18.80 -18.52
C PRO A 99 -14.56 19.71 -17.61
N GLY A 100 -14.32 21.04 -17.64
CA GLY A 100 -14.82 21.97 -16.63
C GLY A 100 -13.98 21.89 -15.34
N ARG A 101 -14.47 22.45 -14.23
CA ARG A 101 -13.77 22.33 -12.93
C ARG A 101 -14.04 20.97 -12.28
N SER A 102 -13.16 20.55 -11.38
CA SER A 102 -13.43 19.41 -10.50
C SER A 102 -14.62 19.73 -9.60
N VAL A 103 -15.56 18.80 -9.49
CA VAL A 103 -16.74 18.90 -8.61
C VAL A 103 -16.68 17.95 -7.42
N ARG A 104 -15.50 17.37 -7.15
CA ARG A 104 -15.25 16.42 -6.03
C ARG A 104 -15.77 16.94 -4.70
N GLU A 105 -15.61 18.24 -4.46
CA GLU A 105 -16.08 18.89 -3.25
C GLU A 105 -17.60 18.81 -3.10
N ALA A 106 -18.34 19.03 -4.18
CA ALA A 106 -19.80 19.01 -4.20
C ALA A 106 -20.37 17.58 -4.16
N VAL A 107 -19.75 16.63 -4.87
CA VAL A 107 -20.28 15.26 -4.99
C VAL A 107 -19.85 14.32 -3.87
N ARG A 108 -18.75 14.62 -3.16
CA ARG A 108 -18.20 13.75 -2.12
C ARG A 108 -17.99 14.47 -0.79
N SER A 109 -17.20 15.55 -0.74
CA SER A 109 -16.81 16.16 0.55
C SER A 109 -18.00 16.72 1.31
N ARG A 110 -18.77 17.61 0.69
CA ARG A 110 -19.89 18.29 1.34
C ARG A 110 -20.99 17.32 1.77
N PRO A 111 -21.42 16.34 0.95
CA PRO A 111 -22.36 15.31 1.39
C PRO A 111 -21.84 14.51 2.59
N TRP A 112 -20.57 14.09 2.57
CA TRP A 112 -19.96 13.38 3.69
C TRP A 112 -19.90 14.23 4.96
N GLU A 113 -19.49 15.49 4.87
CA GLU A 113 -19.44 16.41 6.02
C GLU A 113 -20.82 16.65 6.62
N ALA A 114 -21.83 16.86 5.77
CA ALA A 114 -23.21 17.06 6.19
C ALA A 114 -23.76 15.81 6.90
N GLU A 115 -23.54 14.64 6.32
CA GLU A 115 -24.01 13.37 6.90
C GLU A 115 -23.27 13.04 8.20
N ARG A 116 -21.95 13.25 8.24
CA ARG A 116 -21.17 13.13 9.48
C ARG A 116 -21.70 14.05 10.57
N ARG A 117 -22.00 15.31 10.24
CA ARG A 117 -22.57 16.27 11.21
C ARG A 117 -23.93 15.79 11.71
N ARG A 118 -24.81 15.33 10.81
CA ARG A 118 -26.13 14.78 11.15
C ARG A 118 -26.02 13.60 12.12
N VAL A 119 -25.20 12.60 11.78
CA VAL A 119 -24.99 11.41 12.63
C VAL A 119 -24.34 11.77 13.97
N LEU A 120 -23.38 12.70 13.98
CA LEU A 120 -22.76 13.17 15.21
C LEU A 120 -23.76 13.90 16.12
N THR A 121 -24.68 14.69 15.56
CA THR A 121 -25.76 15.34 16.32
C THR A 121 -26.75 14.30 16.88
N GLU A 122 -27.08 13.27 16.11
CA GLU A 122 -28.03 12.22 16.51
C GLU A 122 -27.47 11.30 17.62
N LEU A 123 -26.24 10.81 17.46
CA LEU A 123 -25.64 9.82 18.35
C LEU A 123 -24.82 10.43 19.50
N GLY A 124 -24.49 11.71 19.39
CA GLY A 124 -23.49 12.37 20.24
C GLY A 124 -22.07 11.81 20.05
N PRO A 125 -21.06 12.41 20.71
CA PRO A 125 -19.66 12.02 20.53
C PRO A 125 -19.35 10.56 20.88
N ARG A 126 -19.94 10.02 21.95
CA ARG A 126 -19.71 8.63 22.39
C ARG A 126 -20.34 7.62 21.43
N GLY A 127 -21.57 7.87 20.98
CA GLY A 127 -22.25 6.99 20.02
C GLY A 127 -21.56 7.00 18.66
N TRP A 128 -21.09 8.17 18.21
CA TRP A 128 -20.24 8.27 17.03
C TRP A 128 -18.95 7.46 17.17
N ALA A 129 -18.23 7.59 18.28
CA ALA A 129 -16.99 6.84 18.51
C ALA A 129 -17.23 5.32 18.50
N ALA A 130 -18.30 4.84 19.14
CA ALA A 130 -18.67 3.42 19.14
C ALA A 130 -19.01 2.92 17.73
N ARG A 131 -19.80 3.68 16.97
CA ARG A 131 -20.15 3.35 15.58
C ARG A 131 -18.90 3.30 14.69
N TRP A 132 -18.01 4.27 14.80
CA TRP A 132 -16.75 4.30 14.05
C TRP A 132 -15.83 3.12 14.39
N ALA A 133 -15.67 2.80 15.68
CA ALA A 133 -14.85 1.69 16.13
C ALA A 133 -15.32 0.34 15.58
N LEU A 134 -16.63 0.14 15.46
CA LEU A 134 -17.21 -1.09 14.94
C LEU A 134 -17.17 -1.18 13.42
N ALA A 135 -17.57 -0.12 12.71
CA ALA A 135 -17.77 -0.15 11.27
C ALA A 135 -16.52 0.23 10.47
N SER A 136 -15.75 1.21 10.94
CA SER A 136 -14.74 1.90 10.14
C SER A 136 -13.31 1.61 10.56
N ALA A 137 -13.00 1.62 11.86
CA ALA A 137 -11.63 1.51 12.34
C ALA A 137 -10.86 0.28 11.80
N PRO A 138 -11.44 -0.94 11.77
CA PRO A 138 -10.74 -2.11 11.22
C PRO A 138 -10.45 -2.00 9.71
N LEU A 139 -11.31 -1.28 8.98
CA LEU A 139 -11.16 -1.06 7.54
C LEU A 139 -10.22 0.10 7.22
N TRP A 140 -10.14 1.08 8.11
CA TRP A 140 -9.38 2.30 7.92
C TRP A 140 -7.88 2.01 7.77
N GLU A 141 -7.31 1.20 8.65
CA GLU A 141 -5.90 0.82 8.58
C GLU A 141 -5.57 0.05 7.29
N LEU A 142 -6.46 -0.86 6.89
CA LEU A 142 -6.31 -1.65 5.66
C LEU A 142 -6.34 -0.75 4.41
N THR A 143 -7.33 0.14 4.32
CA THR A 143 -7.54 0.96 3.12
C THR A 143 -6.54 2.10 3.01
N ARG A 144 -6.18 2.76 4.12
CA ARG A 144 -5.23 3.87 4.13
C ARG A 144 -3.86 3.47 3.57
N GLY A 145 -3.24 2.43 4.16
CA GLY A 145 -1.93 1.96 3.72
C GLY A 145 -1.92 1.53 2.25
N LEU A 146 -3.00 0.89 1.79
CA LEU A 146 -3.17 0.54 0.38
C LEU A 146 -3.26 1.78 -0.52
N THR A 147 -4.08 2.78 -0.15
CA THR A 147 -4.24 4.00 -0.95
C THR A 147 -2.95 4.81 -1.03
N ASP A 148 -2.16 4.86 0.05
CA ASP A 148 -0.87 5.55 0.06
C ASP A 148 0.13 4.85 -0.86
N ARG A 149 0.16 3.51 -0.85
CA ARG A 149 0.97 2.71 -1.79
C ARG A 149 0.55 2.91 -3.24
N VAL A 150 -0.75 2.97 -3.52
CA VAL A 150 -1.26 3.27 -4.88
C VAL A 150 -0.85 4.67 -5.33
N ARG A 151 -0.97 5.70 -4.47
CA ARG A 151 -0.52 7.07 -4.79
C ARG A 151 0.97 7.10 -5.11
N ALA A 152 1.80 6.48 -4.26
CA ALA A 152 3.23 6.40 -4.48
C ALA A 152 3.57 5.71 -5.82
N GLY A 153 2.91 4.57 -6.10
CA GLY A 153 3.10 3.85 -7.36
C GLY A 153 2.67 4.65 -8.60
N ILE A 154 1.62 5.45 -8.51
CA ILE A 154 1.22 6.36 -9.60
C ILE A 154 2.29 7.43 -9.82
N THR A 155 2.79 8.07 -8.76
CA THR A 155 3.86 9.08 -8.86
C THR A 155 5.11 8.48 -9.51
N THR A 156 5.58 7.33 -9.03
CA THR A 156 6.73 6.63 -9.62
C THR A 156 6.48 6.23 -11.07
N GLY A 157 5.30 5.69 -11.38
CA GLY A 157 4.96 5.26 -12.74
C GLY A 157 4.85 6.41 -13.74
N LEU A 158 4.57 7.63 -13.29
CA LEU A 158 4.51 8.83 -14.13
C LEU A 158 5.87 9.55 -14.27
N ALA A 159 6.80 9.37 -13.33
CA ALA A 159 8.16 9.95 -13.39
C ALA A 159 9.04 9.30 -14.48
N GLY A 160 8.72 8.08 -14.93
CA GLY A 160 9.46 7.37 -15.97
C GLY A 160 10.71 6.62 -15.46
N PRO A 161 11.40 5.86 -16.34
CA PRO A 161 12.46 4.91 -15.94
C PRO A 161 13.77 5.55 -15.44
N ASP A 162 14.05 6.82 -15.76
CA ASP A 162 15.32 7.48 -15.42
C ASP A 162 15.37 8.02 -13.97
N GLU A 163 14.23 8.36 -13.35
CA GLU A 163 14.18 8.83 -11.96
C GLU A 163 13.96 7.68 -10.96
N GLY A 164 13.30 6.59 -11.38
CA GLY A 164 13.02 5.42 -10.55
C GLY A 164 14.24 4.56 -10.18
N ARG A 165 15.38 4.73 -10.87
CA ARG A 165 16.67 4.09 -10.51
C ARG A 165 17.51 4.92 -9.54
N ALA A 166 17.30 6.24 -9.50
CA ALA A 166 18.07 7.16 -8.65
C ALA A 166 17.38 7.42 -7.30
N ALA A 167 16.06 7.27 -7.23
CA ALA A 167 15.33 7.30 -5.97
C ALA A 167 15.47 5.96 -5.25
N GLY A 168 16.62 5.74 -4.60
CA GLY A 168 16.70 4.80 -3.48
C GLY A 168 15.50 5.02 -2.57
N VAL A 169 14.84 3.94 -2.16
CA VAL A 169 13.59 3.91 -1.38
C VAL A 169 13.64 4.94 -0.25
N VAL A 170 13.15 6.16 -0.48
CA VAL A 170 12.96 7.17 0.56
C VAL A 170 11.67 6.79 1.26
N ILE A 171 11.81 6.16 2.42
CA ILE A 171 10.73 5.89 3.35
C ILE A 171 10.24 7.24 3.89
N GLY A 172 9.20 7.78 3.27
CA GLY A 172 8.54 9.01 3.71
C GLY A 172 7.85 8.80 5.07
N GLY A 173 8.44 9.41 6.10
CA GLY A 173 7.83 9.60 7.41
C GLY A 173 6.63 10.55 7.38
N ASN A 174 5.84 10.45 8.45
CA ASN A 174 4.64 11.23 8.77
C ASN A 174 4.55 12.62 8.14
N THR A 175 3.44 12.86 7.43
CA THR A 175 2.91 14.22 7.22
C THR A 175 2.23 14.69 8.50
N ASP A 176 2.97 15.35 9.38
CA ASP A 176 2.40 16.25 10.39
C ASP A 176 2.45 17.70 9.88
N ALA A 177 1.38 18.43 10.17
CA ALA A 177 1.15 19.81 9.79
C ALA A 177 2.23 20.77 10.34
N PRO A 178 2.56 21.88 9.66
CA PRO A 178 3.50 22.86 10.19
C PRO A 178 2.79 23.87 11.10
N ALA A 179 3.40 24.16 12.24
CA ALA A 179 3.23 25.41 12.98
C ALA A 179 4.59 26.15 13.04
N PRO A 180 4.62 27.50 13.16
CA PRO A 180 5.71 28.33 12.66
C PRO A 180 6.75 28.75 13.72
N GLY A 181 7.93 29.16 13.23
CA GLY A 181 9.06 29.73 13.98
C GLY A 181 10.25 28.75 13.98
N SER A 182 11.49 29.11 13.64
CA SER A 182 12.18 30.40 13.68
C SER A 182 13.50 30.31 12.87
N ASP A 183 13.97 31.49 12.47
CA ASP A 183 15.35 31.87 12.17
C ASP A 183 16.01 31.44 10.85
N GLU A 184 15.97 32.40 9.93
CA GLU A 184 16.96 32.66 8.90
C GLU A 184 18.39 32.64 9.48
N GLN A 185 19.33 31.95 8.81
CA GLN A 185 20.59 32.58 8.38
C GLN A 185 21.53 31.64 7.61
N GLN A 186 22.10 32.22 6.53
CA GLN A 186 23.38 31.94 5.88
C GLN A 186 23.42 30.91 4.73
N VAL A 187 23.01 31.40 3.56
CA VAL A 187 23.48 30.93 2.25
C VAL A 187 24.93 31.38 2.04
N LYS A 188 25.87 30.43 1.94
CA LYS A 188 27.18 30.66 1.33
C LYS A 188 27.13 30.23 -0.13
N GLN A 189 27.23 31.24 -0.99
CA GLN A 189 27.46 31.10 -2.42
C GLN A 189 28.73 30.28 -2.70
N ARG A 190 28.61 29.30 -3.59
CA ARG A 190 29.72 28.82 -4.41
C ARG A 190 29.23 28.66 -5.84
N ASP A 191 29.76 29.54 -6.68
CA ASP A 191 29.63 29.51 -8.13
C ASP A 191 30.19 28.20 -8.71
N GLY A 192 29.40 27.59 -9.58
CA GLY A 192 29.80 26.46 -10.41
C GLY A 192 28.66 26.16 -11.38
N GLN A 193 28.87 26.49 -12.65
CA GLN A 193 27.93 26.29 -13.76
C GLN A 193 27.23 24.93 -13.68
N ARG A 194 25.94 24.93 -13.33
CA ARG A 194 25.05 23.76 -13.43
C ARG A 194 23.92 24.11 -14.39
N SER A 195 23.91 23.45 -15.55
CA SER A 195 22.83 23.46 -16.54
C SER A 195 21.58 22.71 -16.04
N GLU A 196 21.23 22.87 -14.76
CA GLU A 196 20.20 22.08 -14.07
C GLU A 196 18.88 22.80 -13.68
N PRO A 197 18.68 24.13 -13.81
CA PRO A 197 17.47 24.75 -13.28
C PRO A 197 16.19 24.35 -14.03
N GLN A 198 16.30 23.92 -15.30
CA GLN A 198 15.14 23.53 -16.11
C GLN A 198 14.63 22.12 -15.83
N GLY A 199 15.51 21.20 -15.41
CA GLY A 199 15.13 19.82 -15.08
C GLY A 199 14.40 19.74 -13.75
N GLU A 200 14.95 20.38 -12.72
CA GLU A 200 14.35 20.43 -11.37
C GLU A 200 12.99 21.16 -11.37
N GLN A 201 12.86 22.26 -12.12
CA GLN A 201 11.57 22.96 -12.25
C GLN A 201 10.51 22.14 -12.99
N ARG A 202 10.91 21.34 -13.98
CA ARG A 202 9.99 20.42 -14.68
C ARG A 202 9.53 19.28 -13.76
N GLY A 203 10.44 18.69 -12.98
CA GLY A 203 10.11 17.67 -11.98
C GLY A 203 9.15 18.19 -10.92
N ALA A 204 9.42 19.35 -10.34
CA ALA A 204 8.53 19.97 -9.34
C ALA A 204 7.14 20.34 -9.90
N ALA A 205 7.08 20.80 -11.15
CA ALA A 205 5.82 21.08 -11.83
C ALA A 205 5.02 19.79 -12.10
N GLN A 206 5.68 18.72 -12.54
CA GLN A 206 5.08 17.41 -12.75
C GLN A 206 4.54 16.84 -11.43
N GLU A 207 5.34 16.82 -10.36
CA GLU A 207 4.91 16.34 -9.04
C GLU A 207 3.67 17.12 -8.55
N THR A 208 3.69 18.44 -8.70
CA THR A 208 2.55 19.29 -8.35
C THR A 208 1.29 18.94 -9.15
N ALA A 209 1.43 18.73 -10.46
CA ALA A 209 0.32 18.36 -11.34
C ALA A 209 -0.28 16.99 -10.96
N VAL A 210 0.57 15.98 -10.73
CA VAL A 210 0.14 14.64 -10.28
C VAL A 210 -0.59 14.75 -8.94
N ARG A 211 -0.04 15.49 -7.99
CA ARG A 211 -0.65 15.70 -6.67
C ARG A 211 -2.05 16.33 -6.77
N LEU A 212 -2.23 17.34 -7.62
CA LEU A 212 -3.52 17.98 -7.85
C LEU A 212 -4.54 17.05 -8.51
N ALA A 213 -4.09 16.23 -9.47
CA ALA A 213 -4.93 15.21 -10.09
C ALA A 213 -5.39 14.16 -9.06
N LEU A 214 -4.48 13.66 -8.21
CA LEU A 214 -4.79 12.70 -7.14
C LEU A 214 -5.66 13.31 -6.02
N ALA A 215 -5.52 14.61 -5.73
CA ALA A 215 -6.37 15.31 -4.76
C ALA A 215 -7.83 15.46 -5.24
N SER A 216 -8.03 15.46 -6.57
CA SER A 216 -9.37 15.52 -7.19
C SER A 216 -10.07 14.16 -7.25
N ALA A 217 -9.41 13.07 -6.84
CA ALA A 217 -9.99 11.74 -6.86
C ALA A 217 -11.00 11.50 -5.72
N VAL A 218 -11.99 10.68 -6.03
CA VAL A 218 -12.83 9.93 -5.07
C VAL A 218 -12.38 8.46 -5.16
N LEU A 219 -12.14 7.81 -4.03
CA LEU A 219 -11.33 6.59 -4.00
C LEU A 219 -12.14 5.30 -4.23
N GLY A 220 -13.41 5.43 -4.65
CA GLY A 220 -14.28 4.32 -5.02
C GLY A 220 -14.31 3.24 -3.96
N GLN A 221 -13.98 2.00 -4.34
CA GLN A 221 -13.96 0.88 -3.39
C GLN A 221 -13.06 1.11 -2.16
N HIS A 222 -12.01 1.93 -2.26
CA HIS A 222 -11.13 2.22 -1.12
C HIS A 222 -11.68 3.33 -0.20
N ASP A 223 -12.80 3.98 -0.55
CA ASP A 223 -13.59 4.81 0.36
C ASP A 223 -14.49 3.97 1.31
N ALA A 224 -14.52 2.64 1.14
CA ALA A 224 -15.32 1.71 1.94
C ALA A 224 -15.18 1.90 3.46
N ALA A 225 -13.98 2.23 3.94
CA ALA A 225 -13.72 2.36 5.37
C ALA A 225 -14.58 3.45 6.03
N TRP A 226 -14.70 4.63 5.42
CA TRP A 226 -15.56 5.68 5.98
C TRP A 226 -17.02 5.50 5.57
N LEU A 227 -17.29 4.92 4.39
CA LEU A 227 -18.66 4.63 3.95
C LEU A 227 -19.37 3.61 4.84
N ALA A 228 -18.64 2.68 5.45
CA ALA A 228 -19.18 1.72 6.41
C ALA A 228 -19.86 2.38 7.61
N ALA A 229 -19.34 3.51 8.09
CA ALA A 229 -19.99 4.29 9.15
C ALA A 229 -21.30 4.95 8.69
N PHE A 230 -21.60 4.99 7.40
CA PHE A 230 -22.79 5.61 6.83
C PHE A 230 -23.60 4.63 5.97
N ASP A 231 -23.49 3.33 6.22
CA ASP A 231 -24.23 2.34 5.42
C ASP A 231 -25.74 2.64 5.44
N GLY A 232 -26.33 2.65 4.25
CA GLY A 232 -27.73 3.04 4.03
C GLY A 232 -28.04 4.54 3.98
N ALA A 233 -27.05 5.44 4.14
CA ALA A 233 -27.29 6.88 4.07
C ALA A 233 -27.68 7.33 2.65
N GLU A 234 -28.93 7.77 2.47
CA GLU A 234 -29.45 8.22 1.18
C GLU A 234 -28.61 9.33 0.56
N ALA A 235 -28.16 10.31 1.36
CA ALA A 235 -27.32 11.42 0.92
C ALA A 235 -25.97 10.99 0.32
N LEU A 236 -25.53 9.76 0.58
CA LEU A 236 -24.28 9.18 0.09
C LEU A 236 -24.51 8.02 -0.89
N ALA A 237 -25.76 7.78 -1.32
CA ALA A 237 -26.12 6.64 -2.14
C ALA A 237 -25.35 6.59 -3.47
N GLY A 238 -25.14 7.73 -4.14
CA GLY A 238 -24.37 7.80 -5.38
C GLY A 238 -22.91 7.36 -5.20
N VAL A 239 -22.19 7.99 -4.26
CA VAL A 239 -20.78 7.64 -3.95
C VAL A 239 -20.66 6.20 -3.46
N SER A 240 -21.63 5.73 -2.67
CA SER A 240 -21.68 4.34 -2.19
C SER A 240 -21.87 3.33 -3.32
N ALA A 241 -22.71 3.68 -4.31
CA ALA A 241 -22.92 2.85 -5.50
C ALA A 241 -21.64 2.74 -6.34
N VAL A 242 -20.91 3.85 -6.53
CA VAL A 242 -19.61 3.80 -7.23
C VAL A 242 -18.62 2.94 -6.47
N ALA A 243 -18.52 3.10 -5.14
CA ALA A 243 -17.61 2.29 -4.33
C ALA A 243 -17.88 0.77 -4.44
N ARG A 244 -19.16 0.38 -4.48
CA ARG A 244 -19.57 -1.01 -4.69
C ARG A 244 -19.34 -1.53 -6.11
N ALA A 245 -19.16 -0.65 -7.10
CA ALA A 245 -19.12 -1.01 -8.51
C ALA A 245 -17.73 -0.89 -9.15
N ALA A 246 -16.88 0.05 -8.70
CA ALA A 246 -15.64 0.40 -9.39
C ALA A 246 -14.51 0.88 -8.45
N GLY A 247 -13.34 1.12 -9.07
CA GLY A 247 -12.18 1.74 -8.43
C GLY A 247 -12.32 3.26 -8.33
N TRP A 248 -11.18 3.95 -8.36
CA TRP A 248 -11.13 5.40 -8.18
C TRP A 248 -11.82 6.13 -9.32
N TRP A 249 -12.28 7.35 -9.06
CA TRP A 249 -12.89 8.18 -10.08
C TRP A 249 -12.68 9.66 -9.83
N TRP A 250 -12.72 10.44 -10.92
CA TRP A 250 -12.47 11.87 -10.92
C TRP A 250 -13.68 12.60 -11.49
N PRO A 251 -14.43 13.33 -10.65
CA PRO A 251 -15.59 14.07 -11.09
C PRO A 251 -15.24 15.48 -11.57
N TYR A 252 -15.46 15.77 -12.86
CA TYR A 252 -15.47 17.12 -13.43
C TYR A 252 -16.84 17.45 -14.04
N GLU A 253 -17.16 18.73 -14.18
CA GLU A 253 -18.48 19.21 -14.63
C GLU A 253 -19.00 18.48 -15.88
N ASN A 254 -18.16 18.28 -16.89
CA ASN A 254 -18.58 17.71 -18.18
C ASN A 254 -18.09 16.27 -18.40
N VAL A 255 -17.10 15.82 -17.62
CA VAL A 255 -16.45 14.51 -17.81
C VAL A 255 -16.21 13.84 -16.46
N ALA A 256 -16.57 12.57 -16.34
CA ALA A 256 -16.13 11.72 -15.23
C ALA A 256 -15.11 10.70 -15.74
N VAL A 257 -13.97 10.56 -15.07
CA VAL A 257 -13.02 9.47 -15.33
C VAL A 257 -13.20 8.42 -14.25
N ILE A 258 -13.34 7.14 -14.61
CA ILE A 258 -13.50 6.02 -13.68
C ILE A 258 -12.41 4.99 -13.97
N SER A 259 -11.74 4.51 -12.93
CA SER A 259 -10.81 3.40 -12.98
C SER A 259 -11.52 2.07 -12.76
N GLU A 260 -11.09 1.05 -13.50
CA GLU A 260 -11.32 -0.35 -13.16
C GLU A 260 -10.79 -0.69 -11.75
N ARG A 261 -11.22 -1.85 -11.26
CA ARG A 261 -10.72 -2.46 -10.02
C ARG A 261 -9.35 -3.13 -10.25
N PRO A 262 -8.56 -3.33 -9.18
CA PRO A 262 -7.44 -4.26 -9.27
C PRO A 262 -7.95 -5.66 -9.63
N ARG A 263 -7.18 -6.43 -10.40
CA ARG A 263 -7.46 -7.85 -10.67
C ARG A 263 -6.86 -8.78 -9.64
N GLU A 264 -5.80 -8.34 -8.97
CA GLU A 264 -5.09 -9.09 -7.93
C GLU A 264 -4.85 -8.17 -6.73
N LEU A 265 -5.04 -8.71 -5.53
CA LEU A 265 -4.76 -8.05 -4.26
C LEU A 265 -4.37 -9.11 -3.22
N HIS A 266 -3.11 -9.11 -2.83
CA HIS A 266 -2.51 -10.05 -1.89
C HIS A 266 -1.99 -9.32 -0.67
N ARG A 267 -2.24 -9.89 0.50
CA ARG A 267 -1.93 -9.29 1.80
C ARG A 267 -1.43 -10.33 2.79
N ASP A 268 -0.58 -9.88 3.70
CA ASP A 268 -0.22 -10.64 4.89
C ASP A 268 -1.35 -10.61 5.93
N GLU A 269 -1.18 -11.35 7.03
CA GLU A 269 -2.14 -11.41 8.14
C GLU A 269 -2.36 -10.05 8.82
N ALA A 270 -1.39 -9.13 8.72
CA ALA A 270 -1.51 -7.76 9.19
C ALA A 270 -2.21 -6.83 8.19
N GLY A 271 -2.61 -7.34 7.02
CA GLY A 271 -3.34 -6.60 5.98
C GLY A 271 -2.46 -5.71 5.10
N ARG A 272 -1.13 -5.85 5.19
CA ARG A 272 -0.16 -5.13 4.33
C ARG A 272 0.00 -5.86 3.01
N LEU A 273 0.30 -5.14 1.93
CA LEU A 273 0.59 -5.76 0.63
C LEU A 273 1.76 -6.74 0.76
N ASP A 274 1.56 -7.98 0.33
CA ASP A 274 2.57 -9.03 0.45
C ASP A 274 2.36 -10.11 -0.61
N ARG A 275 3.42 -10.40 -1.39
CA ARG A 275 3.50 -11.56 -2.28
C ARG A 275 4.96 -11.80 -2.69
N GLY A 276 5.42 -13.05 -2.56
CA GLY A 276 6.81 -13.43 -2.85
C GLY A 276 7.09 -13.88 -4.29
N ASP A 277 6.06 -14.19 -5.08
CA ASP A 277 6.16 -14.82 -6.41
C ASP A 277 5.50 -14.00 -7.53
N GLY A 278 5.13 -12.74 -7.25
CA GLY A 278 4.42 -11.90 -8.20
C GLY A 278 3.96 -10.58 -7.59
N PRO A 279 3.14 -9.81 -8.32
CA PRO A 279 2.63 -8.52 -7.83
C PRO A 279 1.66 -8.73 -6.66
N ALA A 280 1.83 -7.93 -5.61
CA ALA A 280 0.89 -7.89 -4.49
C ALA A 280 -0.39 -7.15 -4.84
N LEU A 281 -0.34 -6.24 -5.82
CA LEU A 281 -1.50 -5.55 -6.40
C LEU A 281 -1.29 -5.44 -7.91
N ALA A 282 -2.28 -5.79 -8.72
CA ALA A 282 -2.18 -5.64 -10.18
C ALA A 282 -3.50 -5.14 -10.79
N TYR A 283 -3.39 -4.28 -11.80
CA TYR A 283 -4.50 -3.75 -12.59
C TYR A 283 -4.50 -4.31 -14.02
N PRO A 284 -5.65 -4.29 -14.73
CA PRO A 284 -5.79 -4.81 -16.08
C PRO A 284 -4.76 -4.36 -17.12
N ASP A 285 -4.25 -3.13 -17.02
CA ASP A 285 -3.27 -2.54 -17.95
C ASP A 285 -1.80 -2.82 -17.59
N GLY A 286 -1.56 -3.67 -16.60
CA GLY A 286 -0.22 -4.01 -16.11
C GLY A 286 0.35 -3.04 -15.08
N PHE A 287 -0.39 -2.00 -14.65
CA PHE A 287 0.01 -1.23 -13.47
C PHE A 287 -0.01 -2.14 -12.24
N ALA A 288 1.16 -2.35 -11.63
CA ALA A 288 1.34 -3.31 -10.56
C ALA A 288 2.24 -2.77 -9.45
N LEU A 289 2.00 -3.22 -8.22
CA LEU A 289 2.82 -2.96 -7.05
C LEU A 289 3.33 -4.27 -6.48
N TYR A 290 4.62 -4.34 -6.23
CA TYR A 290 5.30 -5.48 -5.64
C TYR A 290 5.70 -5.13 -4.20
N ALA A 291 5.46 -6.06 -3.29
CA ALA A 291 5.74 -5.84 -1.88
C ALA A 291 6.03 -7.15 -1.15
N TRP A 292 6.97 -7.10 -0.21
CA TRP A 292 7.27 -8.15 0.75
C TRP A 292 6.94 -7.64 2.15
N ARG A 293 5.92 -8.21 2.79
CA ARG A 293 5.41 -7.85 4.13
C ARG A 293 5.18 -6.35 4.31
N GLY A 294 4.62 -5.73 3.28
CA GLY A 294 4.35 -4.29 3.22
C GLY A 294 5.51 -3.42 2.76
N MET A 295 6.73 -3.95 2.63
CA MET A 295 7.90 -3.23 2.11
C MET A 295 7.90 -3.28 0.56
N PRO A 296 7.91 -2.14 -0.16
CA PRO A 296 7.91 -2.14 -1.61
C PRO A 296 9.23 -2.67 -2.15
N VAL A 297 9.14 -3.64 -3.06
CA VAL A 297 10.32 -4.23 -3.71
C VAL A 297 10.22 -4.03 -5.22
N PRO A 298 11.36 -3.95 -5.93
CA PRO A 298 11.37 -4.01 -7.39
C PRO A 298 10.80 -5.34 -7.92
N ALA A 299 10.27 -5.34 -9.14
CA ALA A 299 9.74 -6.57 -9.75
C ALA A 299 10.84 -7.61 -10.03
N ASP A 300 11.98 -7.14 -10.57
CA ASP A 300 13.17 -7.93 -10.88
C ASP A 300 13.88 -8.46 -9.62
N PHE A 301 13.67 -7.81 -8.47
CA PHE A 301 14.13 -8.32 -7.18
C PHE A 301 13.46 -9.66 -6.84
N LEU A 302 12.14 -9.76 -6.97
CA LEU A 302 11.39 -11.00 -6.66
C LEU A 302 11.71 -12.13 -7.64
N GLU A 303 11.81 -11.83 -8.93
CA GLU A 303 12.24 -12.80 -9.95
C GLU A 303 13.64 -13.36 -9.63
N GLY A 304 14.51 -12.52 -9.07
CA GLY A 304 15.86 -12.88 -8.66
C GLY A 304 15.96 -13.78 -7.43
N LEU A 305 14.89 -13.90 -6.62
CA LEU A 305 14.92 -14.66 -5.37
C LEU A 305 15.08 -16.17 -5.60
N GLY A 306 14.51 -16.71 -6.68
CA GLY A 306 14.57 -18.16 -6.98
C GLY A 306 15.96 -18.67 -7.38
N VAL A 307 16.88 -17.77 -7.75
CA VAL A 307 18.28 -18.09 -8.14
C VAL A 307 19.29 -17.40 -7.23
N LEU A 308 18.86 -17.02 -6.03
CA LEU A 308 19.70 -16.35 -5.05
C LEU A 308 20.87 -17.26 -4.62
N ASP A 309 22.04 -16.66 -4.38
CA ASP A 309 23.21 -17.30 -3.78
C ASP A 309 23.75 -16.44 -2.62
N ALA A 310 24.55 -17.03 -1.73
CA ALA A 310 25.09 -16.31 -0.57
C ALA A 310 25.93 -15.07 -0.97
N ARG A 311 26.58 -15.09 -2.14
CA ARG A 311 27.37 -13.95 -2.62
C ARG A 311 26.47 -12.76 -2.95
N ARG A 312 25.37 -12.98 -3.67
CA ARG A 312 24.39 -11.96 -4.05
C ARG A 312 23.74 -11.33 -2.81
N VAL A 313 23.39 -12.14 -1.80
CA VAL A 313 22.93 -11.65 -0.49
C VAL A 313 23.98 -10.72 0.13
N ARG A 314 25.25 -11.14 0.15
CA ARG A 314 26.32 -10.34 0.76
C ARG A 314 26.61 -9.03 0.01
N THR A 315 26.53 -9.03 -1.33
CA THR A 315 26.86 -7.87 -2.17
C THR A 315 25.70 -6.91 -2.42
N GLU A 316 24.49 -7.23 -1.97
CA GLU A 316 23.37 -6.28 -2.03
C GLU A 316 23.76 -4.99 -1.29
N GLU A 317 23.36 -3.80 -1.74
CA GLU A 317 23.73 -2.57 -1.02
C GLU A 317 22.58 -2.13 -0.12
N ASN A 318 21.34 -2.41 -0.55
CA ASN A 318 20.16 -2.04 0.19
C ASN A 318 19.90 -3.05 1.33
N ALA A 319 20.13 -2.60 2.57
CA ALA A 319 19.92 -3.39 3.79
C ALA A 319 18.51 -4.01 3.90
N GLU A 320 17.47 -3.29 3.48
CA GLU A 320 16.09 -3.79 3.50
C GLU A 320 15.88 -4.94 2.51
N LEU A 321 16.42 -4.80 1.28
CA LEU A 321 16.37 -5.86 0.28
C LEU A 321 17.20 -7.08 0.71
N ARG A 322 18.40 -6.83 1.26
CA ARG A 322 19.26 -7.89 1.81
C ARG A 322 18.56 -8.69 2.90
N ARG A 323 17.82 -8.02 3.78
CA ARG A 323 17.06 -8.68 4.85
C ARG A 323 15.96 -9.59 4.28
N VAL A 324 15.26 -9.15 3.24
CA VAL A 324 14.30 -9.98 2.52
C VAL A 324 15.00 -11.17 1.85
N MET A 325 16.15 -10.94 1.21
CA MET A 325 16.94 -12.00 0.61
C MET A 325 17.35 -13.04 1.67
N LEU A 326 17.85 -12.63 2.84
CA LEU A 326 18.22 -13.54 3.94
C LEU A 326 17.02 -14.35 4.45
N GLU A 327 15.87 -13.71 4.60
CA GLU A 327 14.65 -14.37 5.02
C GLU A 327 14.17 -15.41 3.99
N HIS A 328 14.22 -15.07 2.71
CA HIS A 328 13.85 -15.98 1.62
C HIS A 328 14.88 -17.12 1.45
N TYR A 329 16.17 -16.81 1.54
CA TYR A 329 17.26 -17.78 1.33
C TYR A 329 17.34 -18.83 2.44
N GLY A 330 16.89 -18.47 3.64
CA GLY A 330 17.11 -19.25 4.85
C GLY A 330 18.45 -18.90 5.49
N TYR A 331 18.42 -18.61 6.79
CA TYR A 331 19.62 -18.27 7.54
C TYR A 331 20.56 -19.48 7.73
N ASP A 332 20.01 -20.69 7.79
CA ASP A 332 20.76 -21.96 7.87
C ASP A 332 21.64 -22.16 6.63
N ARG A 333 21.04 -22.00 5.46
CA ARG A 333 21.74 -22.10 4.18
C ARG A 333 22.74 -20.96 4.02
N TYR A 334 22.36 -19.74 4.39
CA TYR A 334 23.28 -18.62 4.35
C TYR A 334 24.50 -18.83 5.26
N LEU A 335 24.31 -19.27 6.51
CA LEU A 335 25.41 -19.50 7.46
C LEU A 335 26.39 -20.57 6.97
N SER A 336 25.87 -21.69 6.44
CA SER A 336 26.70 -22.78 5.92
C SER A 336 27.48 -22.40 4.65
N GLU A 337 26.89 -21.62 3.75
CA GLU A 337 27.51 -21.24 2.48
C GLU A 337 28.33 -19.94 2.53
N SER A 338 28.06 -19.05 3.50
CA SER A 338 28.78 -17.77 3.64
C SER A 338 30.14 -17.88 4.32
N GLY A 339 30.47 -19.04 4.90
CA GLY A 339 31.67 -19.25 5.70
C GLY A 339 31.60 -18.56 7.07
N ALA A 340 30.39 -18.34 7.60
CA ALA A 340 30.19 -17.77 8.92
C ALA A 340 30.88 -18.61 10.00
N GLN A 341 31.43 -17.95 11.02
CA GLN A 341 32.12 -18.61 12.13
C GLN A 341 31.27 -18.53 13.40
N PRO A 342 31.18 -19.62 14.18
CA PRO A 342 30.53 -19.57 15.48
C PRO A 342 31.34 -18.67 16.42
N VAL A 343 30.69 -17.71 17.07
CA VAL A 343 31.34 -16.76 18.00
C VAL A 343 31.25 -17.20 19.46
N HIS A 344 30.30 -18.09 19.80
CA HIS A 344 30.19 -18.68 21.13
C HIS A 344 29.46 -20.03 21.06
N ARG A 345 29.80 -20.96 21.95
CA ARG A 345 29.08 -22.25 22.10
C ARG A 345 29.02 -22.61 23.58
N ASP A 346 27.84 -22.99 24.04
CA ASP A 346 27.62 -23.52 25.39
C ASP A 346 26.55 -24.63 25.37
N GLU A 347 26.11 -25.05 26.55
CA GLU A 347 25.08 -26.10 26.71
C GLU A 347 23.68 -25.72 26.19
N THR A 348 23.43 -24.43 25.94
CA THR A 348 22.15 -23.93 25.44
C THR A 348 22.11 -23.79 23.92
N GLY A 349 23.25 -23.73 23.25
CA GLY A 349 23.31 -23.64 21.79
C GLY A 349 24.61 -23.07 21.22
N VAL A 350 24.57 -22.67 19.95
CA VAL A 350 25.68 -22.01 19.24
C VAL A 350 25.26 -20.61 18.81
N LEU A 351 26.06 -19.61 19.17
CA LEU A 351 25.90 -18.24 18.70
C LEU A 351 26.70 -18.04 17.42
N TRP A 352 26.01 -17.62 16.36
CA TRP A 352 26.58 -17.29 15.07
C TRP A 352 26.54 -15.78 14.87
N ARG A 353 27.57 -15.22 14.21
CA ARG A 353 27.61 -13.81 13.85
C ARG A 353 28.12 -13.65 12.43
N ILE A 354 27.43 -12.83 11.65
CA ILE A 354 27.83 -12.45 10.31
C ILE A 354 27.99 -10.94 10.30
N GLU A 355 29.20 -10.47 10.02
CA GLU A 355 29.47 -9.05 9.79
C GLU A 355 28.97 -8.70 8.38
N LEU A 356 28.19 -7.63 8.29
CA LEU A 356 27.68 -7.09 7.03
C LEU A 356 28.30 -5.71 6.84
N GLU A 357 28.96 -5.49 5.70
CA GLU A 357 29.60 -4.21 5.43
C GLU A 357 28.55 -3.11 5.27
N GLY A 358 28.67 -2.04 6.06
CA GLY A 358 27.73 -0.91 6.05
C GLY A 358 26.38 -1.17 6.71
N ASP A 359 26.21 -2.29 7.43
CA ASP A 359 24.95 -2.71 8.04
C ASP A 359 25.15 -3.32 9.45
N GLU A 360 24.07 -3.51 10.20
CA GLU A 360 24.12 -4.12 11.53
C GLU A 360 24.38 -5.64 11.42
N PRO A 361 25.26 -6.23 12.27
CA PRO A 361 25.63 -7.63 12.15
C PRO A 361 24.44 -8.58 12.34
N VAL A 362 24.48 -9.67 11.58
CA VAL A 362 23.52 -10.76 11.71
C VAL A 362 23.97 -11.76 12.78
N VAL A 363 23.56 -11.53 14.03
CA VAL A 363 23.62 -12.51 15.15
C VAL A 363 22.43 -13.49 15.23
N MET A 364 22.71 -14.79 15.33
CA MET A 364 21.71 -15.87 15.38
C MET A 364 22.08 -16.90 16.46
N VAL A 365 21.11 -17.51 17.13
CA VAL A 365 21.33 -18.70 17.97
C VAL A 365 20.82 -19.95 17.28
N GLU A 366 21.68 -20.95 17.15
CA GLU A 366 21.34 -22.31 16.77
C GLU A 366 20.98 -23.11 18.02
N VAL A 367 19.75 -23.62 18.08
CA VAL A 367 19.23 -24.45 19.17
C VAL A 367 18.63 -25.73 18.61
N VAL A 368 18.76 -26.82 19.34
CA VAL A 368 18.09 -28.08 19.01
C VAL A 368 16.85 -28.19 19.89
N ASN A 369 15.71 -28.56 19.31
CA ASN A 369 14.50 -28.79 20.09
C ASN A 369 14.74 -29.90 21.12
N SER A 370 14.56 -29.56 22.39
CA SER A 370 14.77 -30.49 23.50
C SER A 370 13.71 -31.59 23.55
N THR A 371 12.53 -31.33 22.95
CA THR A 371 11.44 -32.30 22.83
C THR A 371 11.52 -32.95 21.46
N PRO A 372 11.77 -34.28 21.37
CA PRO A 372 11.68 -35.01 20.11
C PRO A 372 10.27 -34.89 19.52
N GLU A 373 10.19 -34.76 18.21
CA GLU A 373 8.95 -34.91 17.46
C GLU A 373 8.36 -36.32 17.69
N PRO A 374 7.07 -36.57 17.37
CA PRO A 374 6.44 -37.88 17.59
C PRO A 374 7.15 -39.07 16.90
N ASP A 375 8.00 -38.79 15.90
CA ASP A 375 8.83 -39.77 15.19
C ASP A 375 10.23 -39.96 15.79
N GLY A 376 10.53 -39.27 16.90
CA GLY A 376 11.82 -39.31 17.59
C GLY A 376 12.89 -38.37 17.01
N SER A 377 12.57 -37.57 15.98
CA SER A 377 13.51 -36.61 15.41
C SER A 377 13.60 -35.31 16.23
N SER A 378 14.78 -34.71 16.29
CA SER A 378 14.97 -33.35 16.83
C SER A 378 15.19 -32.37 15.68
N ARG A 379 14.55 -31.20 15.76
CA ARG A 379 14.73 -30.12 14.79
C ARG A 379 15.73 -29.09 15.30
N THR A 380 16.66 -28.69 14.44
CA THR A 380 17.53 -27.53 14.68
C THR A 380 16.80 -26.27 14.23
N TYR A 381 16.79 -25.26 15.08
CA TYR A 381 16.24 -23.94 14.80
C TYR A 381 17.34 -22.89 14.88
N TRP A 382 17.29 -21.92 13.97
CA TRP A 382 18.16 -20.75 13.99
C TRP A 382 17.30 -19.52 14.26
N LEU A 383 17.48 -18.91 15.43
CA LEU A 383 16.66 -17.79 15.88
C LEU A 383 17.48 -16.49 15.83
N ARG A 384 16.91 -15.46 15.21
CA ARG A 384 17.47 -14.10 15.18
C ARG A 384 17.47 -13.53 16.59
N VAL A 385 18.61 -13.01 17.05
CA VAL A 385 18.77 -12.37 18.36
C VAL A 385 19.37 -10.98 18.22
N PRO A 386 19.32 -10.13 19.26
CA PRO A 386 19.91 -8.80 19.19
C PRO A 386 21.38 -8.82 18.76
N PRO A 387 21.82 -7.81 18.00
CA PRO A 387 23.19 -7.69 17.48
C PRO A 387 24.25 -7.55 18.58
N ARG A 388 23.82 -7.13 19.77
CA ARG A 388 24.69 -6.95 20.95
C ARG A 388 24.88 -8.24 21.76
N THR A 389 24.14 -9.30 21.45
CA THR A 389 24.24 -10.59 22.14
C THR A 389 25.64 -11.18 22.00
N ARG A 390 26.18 -11.68 23.11
CA ARG A 390 27.57 -12.18 23.24
C ARG A 390 27.69 -13.67 23.52
N THR A 391 26.69 -14.28 24.14
CA THR A 391 26.69 -15.72 24.46
C THR A 391 25.46 -16.43 23.90
N ALA A 392 25.55 -17.75 23.72
CA ALA A 392 24.41 -18.54 23.25
C ALA A 392 23.28 -18.50 24.28
N ARG A 393 23.60 -18.66 25.58
CA ARG A 393 22.60 -18.53 26.67
C ARG A 393 21.85 -17.21 26.66
N GLU A 394 22.53 -16.09 26.46
CA GLU A 394 21.89 -14.76 26.37
C GLU A 394 20.91 -14.70 25.21
N GLY A 395 21.31 -15.20 24.05
CA GLY A 395 20.43 -15.21 22.87
C GLY A 395 19.22 -16.12 23.06
N VAL A 396 19.41 -17.33 23.61
CA VAL A 396 18.29 -18.24 23.90
C VAL A 396 17.35 -17.63 24.95
N ALA A 397 17.87 -17.11 26.06
CA ALA A 397 17.05 -16.46 27.09
C ALA A 397 16.20 -15.31 26.52
N TRP A 398 16.77 -14.50 25.63
CA TRP A 398 16.06 -13.40 24.98
C TRP A 398 14.87 -13.88 24.15
N THR A 399 14.97 -15.04 23.49
CA THR A 399 13.84 -15.61 22.72
C THR A 399 12.63 -15.97 23.59
N PHE A 400 12.84 -16.16 24.90
CA PHE A 400 11.78 -16.36 25.91
C PHE A 400 11.41 -15.09 26.68
N GLY A 401 11.98 -13.93 26.34
CA GLY A 401 11.77 -12.67 27.06
C GLY A 401 12.43 -12.62 28.44
N LEU A 402 13.48 -13.43 28.67
CA LEU A 402 14.19 -13.55 29.95
C LEU A 402 15.61 -12.99 29.87
N SER A 403 16.20 -12.68 31.03
CA SER A 403 17.65 -12.44 31.14
C SER A 403 18.42 -13.77 31.18
N ALA A 404 19.70 -13.74 30.81
CA ALA A 404 20.56 -14.93 30.86
C ALA A 404 20.67 -15.56 32.26
N GLU A 405 20.60 -14.72 33.30
CA GLU A 405 20.66 -15.12 34.72
C GLU A 405 19.35 -15.77 35.18
N ALA A 406 18.21 -15.28 34.70
CA ALA A 406 16.88 -15.81 35.03
C ALA A 406 16.49 -17.03 34.20
N TYR A 407 17.23 -17.31 33.13
CA TYR A 407 16.96 -18.45 32.25
C TYR A 407 17.52 -19.74 32.85
N GLU A 408 16.65 -20.61 33.38
CA GLU A 408 16.99 -21.95 33.86
C GLU A 408 16.33 -23.02 32.98
N PRO A 409 17.02 -23.55 31.95
CA PRO A 409 16.45 -24.60 31.11
C PRO A 409 16.23 -25.87 31.95
N GLN A 410 14.99 -26.35 32.04
CA GLN A 410 14.70 -27.61 32.70
C GLN A 410 15.36 -28.75 31.92
N ARG A 411 16.41 -29.36 32.49
CA ARG A 411 16.91 -30.66 32.03
C ARG A 411 15.84 -31.71 32.35
N GLN A 412 15.16 -32.21 31.31
CA GLN A 412 14.50 -33.51 31.40
C GLN A 412 15.35 -34.53 30.62
N THR A 413 15.59 -35.64 31.32
CA THR A 413 16.46 -36.79 30.98
C THR A 413 16.16 -37.44 29.65
#